data_AF-A0A524JQE9-F1
#
_entry.id   AF-A0A524JQE9-F1
#
_cell.length_a   1.000
_cell.length_b   1.000
_cell.length_c   1.000
_cell.angle_alpha   90.00
_cell.angle_beta   90.00
_cell.angle_gamma   90.00
#
_symmetry.space_group_name_H-M   'P 1'
#
loop_
_entity.id
_entity.type
_entity.pdbx_description
1 polymer ?
#
loop_
_entity_poly.entity_id
_entity_poly.type
_entity_poly.pdbx_seq_one_letter_code
_entity_poly.pdbx_strand_id
1 'polypeptide(L)'
;MTLARVFLLAMTFYGAVRTANLAWGMGDIGVGLMAWLNIIAILLLSKVGLATLKDYEAQRKSGQPLRFDPGKLGIGNAVLWMQINEQQQKANQSTD
;
A
#
# COMPACT_ATOMS: atom_id res chain seq x y z
N MET A 1 -21.21 -21.75 -47.85
CA MET A 1 -20.04 -21.06 -47.27
C MET A 1 -20.42 -20.02 -46.21
N THR A 2 -21.44 -19.18 -46.42
CA THR A 2 -21.91 -18.18 -45.42
C THR A 2 -22.58 -18.80 -44.20
N LEU A 3 -23.41 -19.84 -44.38
CA LEU A 3 -24.12 -20.50 -43.27
C LEU A 3 -23.18 -21.13 -42.23
N ALA A 4 -22.12 -21.79 -42.68
CA ALA A 4 -21.11 -22.38 -41.81
C ALA A 4 -20.32 -21.32 -41.02
N ARG A 5 -20.05 -20.15 -41.61
CA ARG A 5 -19.40 -19.03 -40.93
C ARG A 5 -20.30 -18.43 -39.86
N VAL A 6 -21.57 -18.22 -40.16
CA VAL A 6 -22.56 -17.70 -39.18
C VAL A 6 -22.73 -18.70 -38.02
N PHE A 7 -22.78 -19.99 -38.32
CA PHE A 7 -22.87 -21.02 -37.29
C PHE A 7 -21.61 -21.07 -36.41
N LEU A 8 -20.41 -21.03 -37.01
CA LEU A 8 -19.16 -20.96 -36.27
C LEU A 8 -19.08 -19.71 -35.39
N LEU A 9 -19.47 -18.54 -35.90
CA LEU A 9 -19.55 -17.30 -35.13
C LEU A 9 -20.53 -17.38 -33.97
N ALA A 10 -21.71 -17.98 -34.17
CA ALA A 10 -22.69 -18.17 -33.10
C ALA A 10 -22.19 -19.14 -32.03
N MET A 11 -21.53 -20.24 -32.42
CA MET A 11 -20.97 -21.22 -31.50
C MET A 11 -19.81 -20.65 -30.68
N THR A 12 -18.89 -19.91 -31.32
CA THR A 12 -17.77 -19.28 -30.62
C THR A 12 -18.24 -18.12 -29.75
N PHE A 13 -19.22 -17.32 -30.17
CA PHE A 13 -19.82 -16.29 -29.34
C PHE A 13 -20.49 -16.88 -28.10
N TYR A 14 -21.29 -17.94 -28.26
CA TYR A 14 -21.92 -18.62 -27.13
C TYR A 14 -20.89 -19.25 -26.18
N GLY A 15 -19.85 -19.90 -26.72
CA GLY A 15 -18.75 -20.45 -25.93
C GLY A 15 -17.94 -19.38 -25.20
N ALA A 16 -17.67 -18.25 -25.86
CA ALA A 16 -16.97 -17.11 -25.28
C ALA A 16 -17.78 -16.47 -24.16
N VAL A 17 -19.10 -16.33 -24.28
CA VAL A 17 -19.96 -15.75 -23.22
C VAL A 17 -20.02 -16.64 -21.99
N ARG A 18 -20.17 -17.97 -22.15
CA ARG A 18 -20.11 -18.90 -21.00
C ARG A 18 -18.74 -18.91 -20.32
N THR A 19 -17.67 -18.89 -21.12
CA THR A 19 -16.29 -18.90 -20.60
C THR A 19 -15.91 -17.55 -20.00
N ALA A 20 -16.45 -16.44 -20.52
CA ALA A 20 -16.25 -15.11 -20.00
C ALA A 20 -16.75 -15.03 -18.56
N ASN A 21 -17.96 -15.49 -18.24
CA ASN A 21 -18.45 -15.47 -16.85
C ASN A 21 -17.53 -16.25 -15.88
N LEU A 22 -16.96 -17.37 -16.31
CA LEU A 22 -15.96 -18.12 -15.54
C LEU A 22 -14.64 -17.37 -15.41
N ALA A 23 -14.16 -16.74 -16.48
CA ALA A 23 -12.93 -15.94 -16.49
C ALA A 23 -13.06 -14.67 -15.65
N TRP A 24 -14.21 -14.01 -15.69
CA TRP A 24 -14.56 -12.88 -14.84
C TRP A 24 -14.66 -13.29 -13.38
N GLY A 25 -15.31 -14.42 -13.06
CA GLY A 25 -15.35 -14.93 -11.68
C GLY A 25 -13.96 -15.30 -11.12
N MET A 26 -13.08 -15.87 -11.95
CA MET A 26 -11.68 -16.11 -11.58
C MET A 26 -10.92 -14.79 -11.37
N GLY A 27 -11.21 -13.78 -12.18
CA GLY A 27 -10.68 -12.42 -12.05
C GLY A 27 -11.12 -11.73 -10.76
N ASP A 28 -12.40 -11.82 -10.41
CA ASP A 28 -12.97 -11.25 -9.18
C ASP A 28 -12.32 -11.84 -7.93
N ILE A 29 -12.01 -13.14 -7.93
CA ILE A 29 -11.26 -13.80 -6.85
C ILE A 29 -9.82 -13.27 -6.78
N GLY A 30 -9.16 -13.06 -7.92
CA GLY A 30 -7.82 -12.48 -7.97
C GLY A 30 -7.76 -11.05 -7.43
N VAL A 31 -8.70 -10.20 -7.85
CA VAL A 31 -8.83 -8.82 -7.36
C VAL A 31 -9.20 -8.79 -5.88
N GLY A 32 -10.11 -9.67 -5.44
CA GLY A 32 -10.47 -9.83 -4.05
C GLY A 32 -9.28 -10.23 -3.17
N LEU A 33 -8.46 -11.18 -3.61
CA LEU A 33 -7.26 -11.60 -2.89
C LEU A 33 -6.21 -10.48 -2.80
N MET A 34 -6.00 -9.72 -3.88
CA MET A 34 -5.10 -8.57 -3.90
C MET A 34 -5.55 -7.50 -2.90
N ALA A 35 -6.84 -7.17 -2.89
CA ALA A 35 -7.41 -6.21 -1.95
C ALA A 35 -7.33 -6.73 -0.50
N TRP A 36 -7.64 -7.99 -0.26
CA TRP A 36 -7.65 -8.57 1.09
C TRP A 36 -6.27 -8.57 1.74
N LEU A 37 -5.23 -8.96 1.00
CA LEU A 37 -3.84 -8.90 1.49
C LEU A 37 -3.43 -7.45 1.82
N ASN A 38 -3.82 -6.50 0.98
CA ASN A 38 -3.50 -5.09 1.19
C ASN A 38 -4.25 -4.51 2.40
N ILE A 39 -5.53 -4.84 2.57
CA ILE A 39 -6.34 -4.41 3.71
C ILE A 39 -5.74 -4.94 5.02
N ILE A 40 -5.37 -6.22 5.10
CA ILE A 40 -4.74 -6.79 6.29
C ILE A 40 -3.41 -6.08 6.60
N ALA A 41 -2.59 -5.81 5.57
CA ALA A 41 -1.33 -5.08 5.74
C ALA A 41 -1.58 -3.66 6.28
N ILE A 42 -2.57 -2.94 5.74
CA ILE A 42 -2.94 -1.60 6.23
C ILE A 42 -3.44 -1.68 7.67
N LEU A 43 -4.25 -2.68 8.05
CA LEU A 43 -4.77 -2.82 9.42
C LEU A 43 -3.64 -3.06 10.43
N LEU A 44 -2.68 -3.93 10.10
CA LEU A 44 -1.49 -4.16 10.94
C LEU A 44 -0.63 -2.89 11.04
N LEU A 45 -0.47 -2.15 9.94
CA LEU A 45 0.34 -0.93 9.91
C LEU A 45 -0.39 0.30 10.51
N SER A 46 -1.72 0.28 10.57
CA SER A 46 -2.56 1.42 10.98
C SER A 46 -2.19 1.93 12.36
N LYS A 47 -1.89 1.04 13.32
CA LYS A 47 -1.47 1.43 14.67
C LYS A 47 -0.19 2.27 14.68
N VAL A 48 0.84 1.82 13.96
CA VAL A 48 2.13 2.51 13.87
C VAL A 48 2.03 3.77 13.00
N GLY A 49 1.28 3.69 11.91
CA GLY A 49 1.02 4.81 11.00
C GLY A 49 0.28 5.96 11.68
N LEU A 50 -0.77 5.67 12.46
CA LEU A 50 -1.50 6.68 13.23
C LEU A 50 -0.66 7.27 14.35
N ALA A 51 0.15 6.47 15.03
CA ALA A 51 1.08 6.97 16.04
C ALA A 51 2.09 7.96 15.43
N THR A 52 2.66 7.60 14.27
CA THR A 52 3.58 8.44 13.51
C THR A 52 2.93 9.74 13.06
N LEU A 53 1.69 9.65 12.55
CA LEU A 53 0.94 10.82 12.10
C LEU A 53 0.63 11.78 13.25
N LYS A 54 0.24 11.25 14.41
CA LYS A 54 -0.03 12.07 15.61
C LYS A 54 1.22 12.77 16.12
N ASP A 55 2.36 12.08 16.12
CA ASP A 55 3.65 12.65 16.49
C ASP A 55 4.06 13.76 15.50
N TYR A 56 3.92 13.52 14.20
CA TYR A 56 4.12 14.53 13.15
C TYR A 56 3.22 15.76 13.34
N GLU A 57 1.93 15.58 13.60
CA GLU A 57 1.01 16.69 13.85
C GLU A 57 1.36 17.48 15.10
N ALA A 58 1.76 16.81 16.18
CA ALA A 58 2.17 17.45 17.43
C ALA A 58 3.42 18.31 17.20
N GLN A 59 4.43 17.76 16.52
CA GLN A 59 5.65 18.49 16.17
C GLN A 59 5.34 19.69 15.28
N ARG A 60 4.54 19.50 14.21
CA ARG A 60 4.15 20.58 13.30
C ARG A 60 3.39 21.71 14.00
N LYS A 61 2.50 21.39 14.96
CA LYS A 61 1.75 22.39 15.74
C LYS A 61 2.63 23.11 16.76
N SER A 62 3.63 22.43 17.31
CA SER A 62 4.56 22.99 18.31
C SER A 62 5.60 23.94 17.73
N GLY A 63 5.71 24.05 16.39
CA GLY A 63 6.73 24.86 15.72
C GLY A 63 8.16 24.34 15.90
N GLN A 64 8.33 23.15 16.50
CA GLN A 64 9.62 22.50 16.68
C GLN A 64 10.14 21.92 15.37
N PRO A 65 11.47 21.76 15.22
CA PRO A 65 12.04 21.08 14.06
C PRO A 65 11.48 19.66 13.95
N LEU A 66 11.02 19.32 12.75
CA LEU A 66 10.42 18.02 12.47
C LEU A 66 11.49 16.92 12.54
N ARG A 67 11.41 16.04 13.54
CA ARG A 67 12.34 14.94 13.75
C ARG A 67 11.57 13.65 13.95
N PHE A 68 11.81 12.69 13.07
CA PHE A 68 11.19 11.39 13.16
C PHE A 68 12.02 10.48 14.08
N ASP A 69 11.46 10.10 15.23
CA ASP A 69 12.10 9.19 16.17
C ASP A 69 11.48 7.79 16.06
N PRO A 70 12.11 6.85 15.33
CA PRO A 70 11.55 5.51 15.14
C PRO A 70 11.47 4.70 16.44
N GLY A 71 12.33 5.00 17.42
CA GLY A 71 12.37 4.29 18.70
C GLY A 71 11.14 4.56 19.56
N LYS A 72 10.65 5.81 19.58
CA LYS A 72 9.41 6.19 20.28
C LYS A 72 8.15 5.56 19.69
N LEU A 73 8.21 5.20 18.41
CA LEU A 73 7.07 4.68 17.65
C LEU A 73 7.08 3.15 17.54
N GLY A 74 8.07 2.47 18.14
CA GLY A 74 8.20 1.01 18.10
C GLY A 74 8.61 0.47 16.72
N ILE A 75 9.21 1.31 15.88
CA ILE A 75 9.62 0.95 14.51
C ILE A 75 11.04 0.38 14.56
N GLY A 76 11.14 -0.95 14.47
CA GLY A 76 12.43 -1.64 14.34
C GLY A 76 13.10 -1.40 12.99
N ASN A 77 14.41 -1.66 12.90
CA ASN A 77 15.22 -1.60 11.66
C ASN A 77 15.31 -0.22 10.97
N ALA A 78 15.01 0.88 11.66
CA ALA A 78 15.13 2.22 11.11
C ALA A 78 16.56 2.80 11.22
N VAL A 79 17.59 2.03 10.83
CA VAL A 79 19.01 2.39 11.00
C VAL A 79 19.38 3.71 10.35
N LEU A 80 18.85 3.96 9.14
CA LEU A 80 19.08 5.21 8.42
C LEU A 80 18.55 6.44 9.19
N TRP A 81 17.37 6.33 9.80
CA TRP A 81 16.77 7.43 10.55
C TRP A 81 17.52 7.72 11.85
N MET A 82 18.07 6.68 12.49
CA MET A 82 18.96 6.87 13.66
C MET A 82 20.20 7.68 13.28
N GLN A 83 20.84 7.37 12.15
CA GLN A 83 21.99 8.12 11.65
C GLN A 83 21.66 9.58 11.29
N ILE A 84 20.53 9.83 10.62
CA ILE A 84 20.07 11.18 10.28
C ILE A 84 19.84 12.00 11.56
N ASN A 85 19.22 11.40 12.58
CA ASN A 85 18.96 12.07 13.85
C ASN A 85 20.27 12.44 14.58
N GLU A 86 21.27 11.55 14.58
CA GLU A 86 22.59 11.84 15.15
C GLU A 86 23.31 12.99 14.44
N GLN A 87 23.29 13.01 13.10
CA GLN A 87 23.89 14.10 12.32
C GLN A 87 23.24 15.45 12.60
N GLN A 88 21.91 15.49 12.68
CA GLN A 88 21.16 16.69 13.02
C GLN A 88 21.43 17.17 14.47
N GLN A 89 21.69 16.26 15.43
CA GLN A 89 22.10 16.66 16.79
C GLN A 89 23.47 17.32 16.77
N LYS A 90 24.43 16.74 16.06
CA LYS A 90 25.79 17.28 15.93
C LYS A 90 25.80 18.64 15.23
N ALA A 91 25.02 18.82 14.17
CA ALA A 91 24.89 20.09 13.46
C ALA A 91 24.32 21.21 14.34
N ASN A 92 23.29 20.93 15.15
CA ASN A 92 22.74 21.91 16.09
C ASN A 92 23.72 22.25 17.23
N GLN A 93 24.49 21.28 17.74
CA GLN A 93 25.52 21.54 18.76
C GLN A 93 26.73 22.33 18.25
N SER A 94 26.93 22.43 16.94
CA SER A 94 28.06 23.14 16.33
C SER A 94 27.72 24.60 15.97
N THR A 95 26.45 24.98 16.11
CA THR A 95 25.92 26.31 15.77
C THR A 95 25.71 27.20 17.01
N ASP A 96 25.90 26.64 18.22
CA ASP A 96 26.00 27.35 19.50
C ASP A 96 27.49 27.54 19.88
#